data_AF-A0A7J3BAH1-F1
#
_entry.id   AF-A0A7J3BAH1-F1
#
_cell.length_a   1.000
_cell.length_b   1.000
_cell.length_c   1.000
_cell.angle_alpha   90.00
_cell.angle_beta   90.00
_cell.angle_gamma   90.00
#
_symmetry.space_group_name_H-M   'P 1'
#
loop_
_entity.id
_entity.type
_entity.pdbx_description
1 polymer ?
#
loop_
_entity_poly.entity_id
_entity_poly.type
_entity_poly.pdbx_seq_one_letter_code
_entity_poly.pdbx_strand_id
1 'polypeptide(L)' 'SIMQMPPGVPVATVGIDNGKNAALLAIEILALKDESLARKLKEARAKA' A
#
# COMPACT_ATOMS: atom_id res chain seq x y z
N SER A 1 3.02 15.31 11.21
CA SER A 1 2.44 15.93 9.99
C SER A 1 2.84 15.15 8.76
N ILE A 2 1.90 14.47 8.10
CA ILE A 2 2.13 13.74 6.84
C ILE A 2 0.92 13.87 5.88
N MET A 3 -0.31 13.82 6.43
CA MET A 3 -1.57 13.90 5.66
C MET A 3 -1.90 15.29 5.09
N GLN A 4 -1.42 16.38 5.70
CA GLN A 4 -1.80 17.75 5.36
C GLN A 4 -0.89 18.33 4.26
N MET A 5 -0.91 17.74 3.08
CA MET A 5 -0.08 18.18 1.96
C MET A 5 -0.77 19.26 1.12
N PRO A 6 -0.01 20.26 0.59
CA PRO A 6 -0.57 21.27 -0.30
C PRO A 6 -1.03 20.66 -1.63
N PRO A 7 -1.93 21.33 -2.36
CA PRO A 7 -2.37 20.88 -3.68
C PRO A 7 -1.20 20.65 -4.64
N GLY A 8 -1.25 19.58 -5.42
CA GLY A 8 -0.24 19.22 -6.43
C GLY A 8 0.82 18.22 -5.99
N VAL A 9 0.94 17.92 -4.68
CA VAL A 9 1.88 16.91 -4.17
C VAL A 9 1.12 15.87 -3.32
N PRO A 10 0.62 14.79 -3.94
CA PRO A 10 -0.14 13.79 -3.20
C PRO A 10 0.78 12.89 -2.35
N VAL A 11 0.34 12.55 -1.15
CA VAL A 11 1.00 11.57 -0.27
C VAL A 11 -0.02 10.54 0.19
N ALA A 12 0.27 9.26 -0.08
CA ALA A 12 -0.57 8.18 0.41
C ALA A 12 -0.25 7.89 1.87
N THR A 13 -1.11 8.39 2.77
CA THR A 13 -0.91 8.27 4.22
C THR A 13 -1.61 7.03 4.74
N VAL A 14 -0.94 6.26 5.59
CA VAL A 14 -1.53 5.12 6.31
C VAL A 14 -1.77 5.46 7.79
N GLY A 15 -2.36 4.54 8.55
CA GLY A 15 -2.60 4.72 9.99
C GLY A 15 -1.31 4.91 10.79
N ILE A 16 -1.44 5.50 11.98
CA ILE A 16 -0.32 5.69 12.93
C ILE A 16 0.25 4.32 13.33
N ASP A 17 1.58 4.21 13.36
CA ASP A 17 2.34 2.97 13.63
C ASP A 17 1.96 1.77 12.72
N ASN A 18 1.31 2.03 11.59
CA ASN A 18 0.81 0.99 10.70
C ASN A 18 1.73 0.74 9.51
N GLY A 19 2.99 0.38 9.80
CA GLY A 19 4.00 0.06 8.78
C GLY A 19 3.61 -1.13 7.91
N LYS A 20 2.83 -2.08 8.45
CA LYS A 20 2.30 -3.22 7.71
C LYS A 20 1.39 -2.76 6.56
N ASN A 21 0.48 -1.82 6.81
CA ASN A 21 -0.39 -1.30 5.76
C ASN A 21 0.38 -0.45 4.74
N ALA A 22 1.43 0.26 5.15
CA ALA A 22 2.31 0.95 4.19
C ALA A 22 2.97 -0.05 3.22
N ALA A 23 3.49 -1.17 3.73
CA ALA A 23 4.08 -2.22 2.91
C ALA A 23 3.05 -2.87 1.97
N LEU A 24 1.85 -3.17 2.46
CA LEU A 24 0.77 -3.72 1.64
C LEU A 24 0.35 -2.75 0.51
N LEU A 25 0.22 -1.46 0.81
CA LEU A 25 -0.07 -0.43 -0.19
C LEU A 25 1.02 -0.34 -1.26
N ALA A 26 2.29 -0.44 -0.86
CA ALA A 26 3.41 -0.47 -1.82
C ALA A 26 3.34 -1.71 -2.72
N ILE A 27 3.04 -2.88 -2.15
CA ILE A 27 2.87 -4.13 -2.91
C ILE A 27 1.68 -4.04 -3.87
N GLU A 28 0.58 -3.40 -3.47
CA GLU A 28 -0.58 -3.16 -4.35
C GLU A 28 -0.21 -2.35 -5.59
N ILE A 29 0.62 -1.32 -5.44
CA ILE A 29 1.13 -0.53 -6.56
C ILE A 29 2.03 -1.38 -7.47
N LEU A 30 2.94 -2.17 -6.89
CA LEU A 30 3.84 -3.02 -7.65
C LEU A 30 3.13 -4.17 -8.38
N ALA A 31 2.08 -4.73 -7.76
CA ALA A 31 1.27 -5.81 -8.31
C ALA A 31 0.54 -5.42 -9.61
N LEU A 32 0.41 -4.12 -9.91
CA LEU A 32 -0.11 -3.65 -11.21
C LEU A 32 0.79 -4.05 -12.39
N LYS A 33 2.08 -4.30 -12.14
CA LYS A 33 3.06 -4.69 -13.16
C LYS A 33 3.67 -6.07 -12.93
N ASP A 34 3.40 -6.71 -11.79
CA ASP A 34 3.93 -8.03 -11.44
C ASP A 34 2.79 -8.96 -11.01
N GLU A 35 2.44 -9.91 -11.88
CA GLU A 35 1.39 -10.89 -11.64
C GLU A 35 1.71 -11.87 -10.49
N SER A 36 3.01 -12.13 -10.22
CA SER A 36 3.43 -12.96 -9.09
C SER A 36 3.09 -12.27 -7.76
N LEU A 37 3.37 -10.97 -7.68
CA LEU A 37 3.00 -10.15 -6.52
C LEU A 37 1.47 -10.05 -6.38
N ALA A 38 0.73 -9.89 -7.48
CA ALA A 38 -0.72 -9.87 -7.45
C ALA A 38 -1.32 -11.18 -6.88
N ARG A 39 -0.76 -12.33 -7.25
CA ARG A 39 -1.20 -13.62 -6.70
C ARG A 39 -0.87 -13.76 -5.21
N LYS A 40 0.36 -13.42 -4.81
CA LYS A 40 0.79 -13.44 -3.40
C LYS A 40 -0.06 -12.51 -2.53
N LEU A 41 -0.40 -11.32 -3.04
CA LEU A 41 -1.26 -10.37 -2.34
C LEU A 41 -2.68 -10.91 -2.15
N LYS A 42 -3.27 -11.56 -3.17
CA LYS A 42 -4.57 -12.23 -3.05
C LYS A 42 -4.55 -13.34 -2.00
N GLU A 43 -3.50 -14.16 -2.01
CA GLU A 43 -3.33 -15.23 -1.01
C GLU A 43 -3.14 -14.67 0.41
N ALA A 44 -2.39 -13.58 0.56
CA ALA A 44 -2.20 -12.91 1.85
C ALA A 44 -3.50 -12.33 2.41
N ARG A 45 -4.37 -11.77 1.55
CA ARG A 45 -5.69 -11.25 1.95
C ARG A 45 -6.69 -12.35 2.28
N ALA A 46 -6.63 -13.50 1.61
CA ALA A 46 -7.51 -14.64 1.91
C ALA A 46 -7.17 -15.35 3.23
N LYS A 47 -5.99 -15.09 3.80
CA LYS A 47 -5.52 -15.65 5.08
C LYS A 47 -5.72 -14.73 6.28
N ALA A 48 -6.10 -13.47 6.05
CA ALA A 48 -6.34 -12.48 7.09
C ALA A 48 -7.80 -12.52 7.55
#